data_AF-I0FEY4-F1
#
_entry.id   AF-I0FEY4-F1
#
_cell.length_a   1.000
_cell.length_b   1.000
_cell.length_c   1.000
_cell.angle_alpha   90.00
_cell.angle_beta   90.00
_cell.angle_gamma   90.00
#
_symmetry.space_group_name_H-M   'P 1'
#
loop_
_entity.id
_entity.type
_entity.pdbx_description
1 polymer ?
#
loop_
_entity_poly.entity_id
_entity_poly.type
_entity_poly.pdbx_seq_one_letter_code
_entity_poly.pdbx_strand_id
1 'polypeptide(L)'
;MKITNFTLILLLLMNSCDQEKNTNKGIKSRNKRDLEQQVEAQKTPEENLREKLDDNQRKGLDFLKEALSSDSELNKFLNADESKIKDALDHIQSELAKCTDENAEQTKKNI
;
A
#
# COMPACT_ATOMS: atom_id res chain seq x y z
N MET A 1 -1.86 -4.83 40.86
CA MET A 1 -1.58 -6.04 40.05
C MET A 1 -2.40 -5.89 38.77
N LYS A 2 -1.87 -5.59 37.58
CA LYS A 2 -0.54 -5.70 36.99
C LYS A 2 -0.26 -4.42 36.18
N ILE A 3 0.66 -3.58 36.66
CA ILE A 3 1.33 -2.58 35.83
C ILE A 3 2.67 -3.23 35.51
N THR A 4 2.78 -3.85 34.33
CA THR A 4 4.03 -4.06 33.58
C THR A 4 3.75 -4.97 32.38
N ASN A 5 3.74 -4.41 31.18
CA ASN A 5 4.02 -5.13 29.93
C ASN A 5 4.40 -4.20 28.76
N PHE A 6 4.80 -2.96 29.03
CA PHE A 6 5.30 -2.04 27.99
C PHE A 6 6.76 -1.65 28.18
N THR A 7 7.29 -1.74 29.40
CA THR A 7 8.69 -1.41 29.73
C THR A 7 9.70 -2.41 29.18
N LEU A 8 9.33 -3.69 28.99
CA LEU A 8 10.24 -4.70 28.43
C LEU A 8 10.47 -4.55 26.93
N ILE A 9 9.49 -4.03 26.18
CA ILE A 9 9.57 -3.87 24.72
C ILE A 9 10.49 -2.69 24.35
N LEU A 10 10.52 -1.64 25.18
CA LEU A 10 11.34 -0.46 24.93
C LEU A 10 12.86 -0.70 25.16
N LEU A 11 13.21 -1.64 26.05
CA LEU A 11 14.61 -2.01 26.34
C LEU A 11 15.28 -2.80 25.19
N LEU A 12 14.50 -3.47 24.34
CA LEU A 12 15.02 -4.24 23.20
C LEU A 12 15.55 -3.33 22.06
N LEU A 13 15.10 -2.08 21.99
CA LEU A 13 15.46 -1.15 20.90
C LEU A 13 16.79 -0.42 21.12
N MET A 14 17.38 -0.51 22.32
CA MET A 14 18.63 0.22 22.65
C MET A 14 19.91 -0.62 22.52
N ASN A 15 19.80 -1.92 22.21
CA ASN A 15 20.96 -2.82 22.05
C ASN A 15 21.45 -2.97 20.60
N SER A 16 20.95 -2.20 19.63
CA SER A 16 21.44 -2.26 18.24
C SER A 16 22.47 -1.18 17.89
N CYS A 17 23.06 -0.50 18.87
CA CYS A 17 24.21 0.37 18.63
C CYS A 17 25.21 0.18 19.76
N ASP A 18 25.92 -0.95 19.73
CA ASP A 18 27.20 -1.02 20.41
C ASP A 18 28.34 -0.66 19.46
N GLN A 19 29.25 0.09 20.06
CA GLN A 19 30.09 1.12 19.51
C GLN A 19 31.52 0.59 19.47
N GLU A 20 32.26 0.80 18.38
CA GLU A 20 33.72 0.71 18.48
C GLU A 20 34.41 1.84 17.72
N LYS A 21 34.84 2.84 18.50
CA LYS A 21 35.87 3.78 18.11
C LYS A 21 37.15 2.98 17.89
N ASN A 22 37.63 2.90 16.65
CA ASN A 22 39.01 2.47 16.39
C ASN A 22 39.72 3.49 15.51
N THR A 23 40.76 4.06 16.12
CA THR A 23 41.76 4.96 15.60
C THR A 23 42.34 4.50 14.26
N ASN A 24 42.67 5.47 13.41
CA ASN A 24 43.54 5.38 12.25
C ASN A 24 44.58 4.23 12.34
N LYS A 25 44.38 3.16 11.55
CA LYS A 25 45.42 2.26 11.04
C LYS A 25 44.83 1.37 9.94
N GLY A 26 45.30 1.59 8.71
CA GLY A 26 44.81 0.90 7.52
C GLY A 26 45.00 -0.62 7.60
N ILE A 27 43.92 -1.35 7.32
CA ILE A 27 43.97 -2.77 6.96
C ILE A 27 42.99 -2.98 5.80
N LYS A 28 43.55 -3.32 4.64
CA LYS A 28 42.83 -3.70 3.43
C LYS A 28 41.93 -4.90 3.74
N SER A 29 40.61 -4.75 3.60
CA SER A 29 39.68 -5.87 3.69
C SER A 29 38.92 -6.06 2.37
N ARG A 30 39.14 -7.25 1.82
CA ARG A 30 38.57 -7.88 0.63
C ARG A 30 37.08 -8.15 0.86
N ASN A 31 36.32 -8.14 -0.23
CA ASN A 31 34.90 -8.52 -0.35
C ASN A 31 33.89 -7.42 0.00
N LYS A 32 33.71 -6.54 -0.99
CA LYS A 32 32.44 -5.88 -1.32
C LYS A 32 31.41 -6.99 -1.60
N ARG A 33 30.85 -7.59 -0.55
CA ARG A 33 29.67 -8.45 -0.69
C ARG A 33 28.51 -7.53 -1.01
N ASP A 34 27.82 -7.85 -2.10
CA ASP A 34 26.61 -7.19 -2.57
C ASP A 34 25.70 -6.83 -1.41
N LEU A 35 25.55 -5.53 -1.22
CA LEU A 35 24.44 -4.96 -0.48
C LEU A 35 23.23 -4.80 -1.43
N GLU A 36 23.05 -5.72 -2.37
CA GLU A 36 21.77 -5.99 -3.03
C GLU A 36 20.90 -6.86 -2.11
N GLN A 37 20.85 -6.46 -0.83
CA GLN A 37 20.00 -7.10 0.14
C GLN A 37 18.57 -6.65 -0.16
N GLN A 38 17.90 -7.45 -0.98
CA GLN A 38 16.47 -7.51 -1.27
C GLN A 38 15.63 -6.71 -0.26
N VAL A 39 15.38 -5.45 -0.58
CA VAL A 39 14.22 -4.75 -0.04
C VAL A 39 13.07 -5.26 -0.89
N GLU A 40 12.38 -6.31 -0.44
CA GLU A 40 11.05 -6.59 -0.97
C GLU A 40 10.24 -5.30 -0.81
N ALA A 41 9.94 -4.65 -1.94
CA ALA A 41 9.23 -3.39 -1.94
C ALA A 41 7.92 -3.60 -1.17
N GLN A 42 7.73 -2.85 -0.07
CA GLN A 42 6.48 -2.94 0.68
C GLN A 42 5.34 -2.54 -0.25
N LYS A 43 4.35 -3.45 -0.40
CA LYS A 43 3.15 -3.21 -1.19
C LYS A 43 2.39 -2.00 -0.66
N THR A 44 1.95 -1.16 -1.57
CA THR A 44 1.05 -0.04 -1.28
C THR A 44 -0.31 -0.55 -0.79
N PRO A 45 -1.12 0.28 -0.10
CA PRO A 45 -2.49 -0.09 0.28
C PRO A 45 -3.35 -0.50 -0.93
N GLU A 46 -3.14 0.12 -2.09
CA GLU A 46 -3.82 -0.24 -3.35
C GLU A 46 -3.43 -1.64 -3.81
N GLU A 47 -2.14 -1.97 -3.85
CA GLU A 47 -1.66 -3.30 -4.26
C GLU A 47 -2.17 -4.39 -3.31
N ASN A 48 -2.14 -4.13 -2.00
CA ASN A 48 -2.70 -5.04 -0.99
C ASN A 48 -4.20 -5.26 -1.17
N LEU A 49 -4.96 -4.21 -1.54
CA LEU A 49 -6.38 -4.35 -1.84
C LEU A 49 -6.61 -5.16 -3.11
N ARG A 50 -5.88 -4.87 -4.21
CA ARG A 50 -6.04 -5.54 -5.52
C ARG A 50 -5.93 -7.06 -5.45
N GLU A 51 -5.09 -7.59 -4.56
CA GLU A 51 -4.96 -9.04 -4.35
C GLU A 51 -6.23 -9.71 -3.81
N LYS A 52 -7.12 -8.93 -3.20
CA LYS A 52 -8.37 -9.40 -2.57
C LYS A 52 -9.62 -9.09 -3.40
N LEU A 53 -9.47 -8.38 -4.51
CA LEU A 53 -10.54 -8.00 -5.43
C LEU A 53 -10.67 -9.02 -6.55
N ASP A 54 -11.90 -9.26 -7.00
CA ASP A 54 -12.15 -9.95 -8.27
C ASP A 54 -11.91 -9.05 -9.49
N ASP A 55 -12.02 -9.62 -10.69
CA ASP A 55 -11.72 -8.91 -11.94
C ASP A 55 -12.64 -7.71 -12.21
N ASN A 56 -13.91 -7.75 -11.78
CA ASN A 56 -14.83 -6.64 -11.97
C ASN A 56 -14.49 -5.52 -11.00
N GLN A 57 -14.27 -5.85 -9.73
CA GLN A 57 -13.88 -4.89 -8.71
C GLN A 57 -12.56 -4.18 -9.06
N ARG A 58 -11.59 -4.91 -9.63
CA ARG A 58 -10.34 -4.32 -10.14
C ARG A 58 -10.58 -3.28 -11.22
N LYS A 59 -11.45 -3.57 -12.20
CA LYS A 59 -11.84 -2.59 -13.23
C LYS A 59 -12.56 -1.38 -12.63
N GLY A 60 -13.37 -1.59 -11.59
CA GLY A 60 -14.02 -0.51 -10.86
C GLY A 60 -13.01 0.40 -10.16
N LEU A 61 -11.96 -0.19 -9.59
CA LEU A 61 -10.88 0.54 -8.92
C LEU A 61 -10.04 1.32 -9.93
N ASP A 62 -9.76 0.74 -11.11
CA ASP A 62 -9.08 1.43 -12.21
C ASP A 62 -9.88 2.66 -12.67
N PHE A 63 -11.18 2.49 -12.91
CA PHE A 63 -12.07 3.60 -13.28
C PHE A 63 -12.09 4.70 -12.22
N LEU A 64 -12.24 4.32 -10.94
CA LEU A 64 -12.27 5.28 -9.84
C LEU A 64 -10.96 6.05 -9.72
N LYS A 65 -9.81 5.35 -9.87
CA LYS A 65 -8.49 5.95 -9.81
C LYS A 65 -8.28 6.98 -10.93
N GLU A 66 -8.72 6.66 -12.15
CA GLU A 66 -8.69 7.59 -13.28
C GLU A 66 -9.60 8.82 -13.03
N ALA A 67 -10.77 8.62 -12.43
CA ALA A 67 -11.73 9.70 -12.14
C ALA A 67 -11.23 10.68 -11.06
N LEU A 68 -10.67 10.18 -9.95
CA LEU A 68 -10.33 10.98 -8.78
C LEU A 68 -9.13 11.94 -8.98
N SER A 69 -8.31 11.75 -10.03
CA SER A 69 -7.17 12.63 -10.39
C SER A 69 -6.18 12.99 -9.25
N SER A 70 -6.28 12.35 -8.08
CA SER A 70 -5.58 12.68 -6.84
C SER A 70 -5.39 11.44 -5.97
N ASP A 71 -4.14 11.11 -5.69
CA ASP A 71 -3.77 10.01 -4.81
C ASP A 71 -4.32 10.19 -3.38
N SER A 72 -4.52 11.43 -2.94
CA SER A 72 -5.09 11.72 -1.62
C SER A 72 -6.54 11.28 -1.50
N GLU A 73 -7.33 11.45 -2.56
CA GLU A 73 -8.74 11.02 -2.57
C GLU A 73 -8.85 9.50 -2.68
N LEU A 74 -8.01 8.90 -3.53
CA LEU A 74 -7.89 7.45 -3.58
C LEU A 74 -7.50 6.87 -2.22
N ASN A 75 -6.52 7.46 -1.53
CA ASN A 75 -6.12 7.00 -0.20
C ASN A 75 -7.23 7.14 0.85
N LYS A 76 -8.10 8.15 0.78
CA LYS A 76 -9.29 8.24 1.64
C LYS A 76 -10.25 7.08 1.39
N PHE A 77 -10.48 6.73 0.13
CA PHE A 77 -11.28 5.57 -0.24
C PHE A 77 -10.67 4.26 0.28
N LEU A 78 -9.35 4.07 0.10
CA LEU A 78 -8.62 2.87 0.53
C LEU A 78 -8.56 2.68 2.06
N ASN A 79 -8.81 3.74 2.84
CA ASN A 79 -8.88 3.68 4.30
C ASN A 79 -10.27 3.26 4.83
N ALA A 80 -11.25 3.06 3.95
CA ALA A 80 -12.56 2.54 4.35
C ALA A 80 -12.51 1.04 4.67
N ASP A 81 -13.60 0.52 5.23
CA ASP A 81 -13.75 -0.91 5.47
C ASP A 81 -13.70 -1.69 4.14
N GLU A 82 -12.98 -2.81 4.12
CA GLU A 82 -12.76 -3.61 2.90
C GLU A 82 -14.09 -4.06 2.29
N SER A 83 -15.10 -4.43 3.09
CA SER A 83 -16.40 -4.86 2.55
C SER A 83 -17.12 -3.70 1.87
N LYS A 84 -17.05 -2.50 2.45
CA LYS A 84 -17.64 -1.29 1.86
C LYS A 84 -16.94 -0.85 0.58
N ILE A 85 -15.62 -1.02 0.54
CA ILE A 85 -14.84 -0.79 -0.68
C ILE A 85 -15.33 -1.74 -1.78
N LYS A 86 -15.44 -3.04 -1.50
CA LYS A 86 -15.94 -4.03 -2.45
C LYS A 86 -17.36 -3.71 -2.94
N ASP A 87 -18.28 -3.41 -2.03
CA ASP A 87 -19.65 -3.02 -2.36
C ASP A 87 -19.71 -1.78 -3.28
N ALA A 88 -18.86 -0.78 -3.02
CA ALA A 88 -18.77 0.42 -3.85
C ALA A 88 -18.20 0.11 -5.24
N LEU A 89 -17.18 -0.74 -5.33
CA LEU A 89 -16.58 -1.14 -6.61
C LEU A 89 -17.55 -1.97 -7.46
N ASP A 90 -18.33 -2.86 -6.83
CA ASP A 90 -19.41 -3.61 -7.49
C ASP A 90 -20.50 -2.67 -8.00
N HIS A 91 -20.87 -1.67 -7.19
CA HIS A 91 -21.84 -0.67 -7.61
C HIS A 91 -21.36 0.13 -8.82
N ILE A 92 -20.10 0.62 -8.80
CA ILE A 92 -19.48 1.33 -9.94
C ILE A 92 -19.54 0.48 -11.20
N GLN A 93 -19.14 -0.79 -11.14
CA GLN A 93 -19.21 -1.68 -12.30
C GLN A 93 -20.63 -1.89 -12.81
N SER A 94 -21.60 -2.02 -11.90
CA SER A 94 -23.01 -2.19 -12.28
C SER A 94 -23.56 -0.96 -12.99
N GLU A 95 -23.17 0.25 -12.60
CA GLU A 95 -23.58 1.49 -13.28
C GLU A 95 -22.85 1.66 -14.62
N LEU A 96 -21.56 1.32 -14.69
CA LEU A 96 -20.81 1.33 -15.94
C LEU A 96 -21.38 0.36 -16.99
N ALA A 97 -21.84 -0.82 -16.56
CA ALA A 97 -22.49 -1.79 -17.44
C ALA A 97 -23.87 -1.32 -17.95
N LYS A 98 -24.52 -0.38 -17.26
CA LYS A 98 -25.73 0.28 -17.79
C LYS A 98 -25.41 1.35 -18.82
N CYS A 99 -24.16 1.83 -18.86
CA CYS A 99 -23.74 2.87 -19.79
C CYS A 99 -23.36 2.34 -21.18
N THR A 100 -23.50 1.05 -21.47
CA THR A 100 -23.08 0.45 -22.75
C THR A 100 -24.04 0.62 -23.93
N ASP A 101 -25.20 1.27 -23.75
CA ASP A 101 -26.04 1.73 -24.87
C ASP A 101 -25.44 2.99 -25.53
N GLU A 102 -25.78 3.27 -26.80
CA GLU A 102 -25.13 4.14 -27.81
C GLU A 102 -24.56 5.54 -27.40
N ASN A 103 -24.71 5.99 -26.15
CA ASN A 103 -24.13 7.23 -25.58
C ASN A 103 -23.02 7.01 -24.53
N ALA A 104 -22.40 5.83 -24.49
CA ALA A 104 -21.45 5.40 -23.46
C ALA A 104 -20.31 6.39 -23.11
N GLU A 105 -19.75 7.10 -24.09
CA GLU A 105 -18.63 8.03 -23.82
C GLU A 105 -19.06 9.33 -23.15
N GLN A 106 -20.31 9.78 -23.35
CA GLN A 106 -20.83 10.97 -22.68
C GLN A 106 -21.32 10.65 -21.27
N THR A 107 -21.92 9.48 -21.06
CA THR A 107 -22.45 9.08 -19.74
C THR A 107 -21.32 8.77 -18.75
N LYS A 108 -20.23 8.14 -19.20
CA LYS A 108 -19.05 7.85 -18.35
C LYS A 108 -18.38 9.08 -17.75
N LYS A 109 -18.53 10.26 -18.37
CA LYS A 109 -17.99 11.54 -17.84
C LYS A 109 -18.89 12.20 -16.79
N ASN A 110 -20.15 11.76 -16.70
CA ASN A 110 -21.17 12.36 -15.83
C ASN A 110 -21.51 11.48 -14.62
N ILE A 111 -20.84 10.33 -14.48
CA ILE A 111 -20.84 9.46 -13.28
C ILE A 111 -19.59 9.78 -12.47
#